data_AF-A0A927R9Y1-F1
#
_entry.id   AF-A0A927R9Y1-F1
#
_cell.length_a   1.000
_cell.length_b   1.000
_cell.length_c   1.000
_cell.angle_alpha   90.00
_cell.angle_beta   90.00
_cell.angle_gamma   90.00
#
_symmetry.space_group_name_H-M   'P 1'
#
loop_
_entity.id
_entity.type
_entity.pdbx_description
1 polymer ?
#
loop_
_entity_poly.entity_id
_entity_poly.type
_entity_poly.pdbx_seq_one_letter_code
_entity_poly.pdbx_strand_id
1 'polypeptide(L)'
;MDAARRRQFAHLGDAKKELLAWTTANAIPLVRVEFVVPFVETDFDASVWLFYDTDASAELCARTGVTADVEQKFMSILSDDGYPAGWLAETSFQVDSHENVERNFEGSYFYRLR
;
A
#
# COMPACT_ATOMS: atom_id res chain seq x y z
N MET A 1 -7.72 20.65 -2.14
CA MET A 1 -6.92 19.77 -1.25
C MET A 1 -6.17 20.65 -0.28
N ASP A 2 -6.49 20.54 1.01
CA ASP A 2 -5.87 21.30 2.08
C ASP A 2 -4.37 20.94 2.25
N ALA A 3 -3.68 21.64 3.14
CA ALA A 3 -2.24 21.44 3.36
C ALA A 3 -1.91 20.12 4.08
N ALA A 4 -2.77 19.65 4.98
CA ALA A 4 -2.58 18.40 5.72
C ALA A 4 -2.77 17.19 4.80
N ARG A 5 -3.79 17.20 3.95
CA ARG A 5 -4.01 16.16 2.94
C ARG A 5 -2.88 16.08 1.93
N ARG A 6 -2.36 17.22 1.46
CA ARG A 6 -1.16 17.25 0.61
C ARG A 6 0.04 16.61 1.28
N ARG A 7 0.23 16.87 2.58
CA ARG A 7 1.28 16.24 3.37
C ARG A 7 1.07 14.73 3.51
N GLN A 8 -0.17 14.29 3.77
CA GLN A 8 -0.51 12.86 3.84
C GLN A 8 -0.10 12.13 2.56
N PHE A 9 -0.51 12.64 1.39
CA PHE A 9 -0.15 12.05 0.10
C PHE A 9 1.35 12.07 -0.18
N ALA A 10 2.08 13.08 0.29
CA ALA A 10 3.54 13.13 0.16
C ALA A 10 4.20 11.97 0.92
N HIS A 11 3.86 11.79 2.20
CA HIS A 11 4.35 10.67 3.01
C HIS A 11 4.01 9.32 2.39
N LEU A 12 2.74 9.09 2.01
CA LEU A 12 2.33 7.84 1.36
C LEU A 12 3.09 7.59 0.05
N GLY A 13 3.27 8.65 -0.75
CA GLY A 13 3.99 8.60 -2.03
C GLY A 13 5.47 8.28 -1.89
N ASP A 14 6.14 8.82 -0.87
CA ASP A 14 7.55 8.56 -0.61
C ASP A 14 7.74 7.18 0.03
N ALA A 15 6.88 6.80 0.98
CA ALA A 15 6.86 5.47 1.55
C ALA A 15 6.59 4.36 0.51
N LYS A 16 5.72 4.62 -0.48
CA LYS A 16 5.52 3.70 -1.64
C LYS A 16 6.82 3.44 -2.38
N LYS A 17 7.58 4.49 -2.70
CA LYS A 17 8.83 4.36 -3.46
C LYS A 17 9.85 3.55 -2.66
N GLU A 18 10.01 3.87 -1.38
CA GLU A 18 10.96 3.17 -0.52
C GLU A 18 10.57 1.70 -0.33
N LEU A 19 9.28 1.42 -0.07
CA LEU A 19 8.80 0.04 0.09
C LEU A 19 9.06 -0.78 -1.17
N LEU A 20 8.72 -0.26 -2.36
CA LEU A 20 8.94 -0.96 -3.63
C LEU A 20 10.43 -1.20 -3.92
N ALA A 21 11.29 -0.25 -3.56
CA ALA A 21 12.74 -0.43 -3.67
C ALA A 21 13.23 -1.53 -2.72
N TRP A 22 12.75 -1.53 -1.47
CA TRP A 22 13.07 -2.55 -0.48
C TRP A 22 12.57 -3.94 -0.87
N THR A 23 11.33 -4.08 -1.36
CA THR A 23 10.80 -5.38 -1.81
C THR A 23 11.58 -5.92 -2.99
N THR A 24 11.94 -5.05 -3.94
CA THR A 24 12.80 -5.41 -5.08
C THR A 24 14.16 -5.93 -4.61
N ALA A 25 14.80 -5.24 -3.66
CA ALA A 25 16.10 -5.65 -3.12
C ALA A 25 16.04 -6.99 -2.36
N ASN A 26 14.88 -7.37 -1.83
CA ASN A 26 14.66 -8.63 -1.11
C ASN A 26 13.96 -9.70 -1.97
N ALA A 27 13.82 -9.48 -3.28
CA ALA A 27 13.14 -10.40 -4.21
C ALA A 27 11.70 -10.76 -3.79
N ILE A 28 11.00 -9.84 -3.13
CA ILE A 28 9.58 -9.98 -2.80
C ILE A 28 8.76 -9.54 -4.03
N PRO A 29 7.82 -10.36 -4.54
CA PRO A 29 7.11 -10.10 -5.80
C PRO A 29 5.98 -9.07 -5.66
N LEU A 30 6.18 -8.02 -4.86
CA LEU A 30 5.28 -6.87 -4.74
C LEU A 30 5.52 -5.94 -5.93
N VAL A 31 4.55 -5.82 -6.83
CA VAL A 31 4.70 -5.06 -8.08
C VAL A 31 4.06 -3.68 -8.03
N ARG A 32 3.07 -3.48 -7.15
CA ARG A 32 2.38 -2.20 -7.03
C ARG A 32 1.83 -1.97 -5.63
N VAL A 33 1.81 -0.70 -5.24
CA VAL A 33 1.16 -0.22 -4.03
C VAL A 33 0.21 0.91 -4.42
N GLU A 34 -1.03 0.88 -3.96
CA GLU A 34 -1.98 1.98 -4.17
C GLU A 34 -2.64 2.38 -2.86
N PHE A 35 -3.22 3.58 -2.84
CA PHE A 35 -3.82 4.15 -1.64
C PHE A 35 -5.24 4.60 -1.94
N VAL A 36 -6.16 4.20 -1.08
CA VAL A 36 -7.51 4.77 -1.04
C VAL A 36 -7.63 5.58 0.24
N VAL A 37 -7.87 6.88 0.11
CA VAL A 37 -8.11 7.79 1.23
C VAL A 37 -9.51 8.40 1.08
N PRO A 38 -10.26 8.61 2.17
CA PRO A 38 -11.58 9.23 2.10
C PRO A 38 -11.54 10.66 1.56
N PHE A 39 -12.59 11.06 0.84
CA PHE A 39 -12.75 12.45 0.37
C PHE A 39 -13.15 13.43 1.49
N VAL A 40 -13.46 12.93 2.69
CA VAL A 40 -13.81 13.74 3.85
C VAL A 40 -12.54 14.42 4.38
N GLU A 41 -12.49 15.75 4.38
CA GLU A 41 -11.25 16.50 4.65
C GLU A 41 -10.63 16.23 6.03
N THR A 42 -11.45 15.91 7.03
CA THR A 42 -11.03 15.65 8.41
C THR A 42 -10.66 14.20 8.68
N ASP A 43 -10.90 13.31 7.71
CA ASP A 43 -10.69 11.87 7.84
C ASP A 43 -9.38 11.50 7.12
N PHE A 44 -8.41 11.01 7.90
CA PHE A 44 -7.08 10.68 7.42
C PHE A 44 -6.83 9.17 7.40
N ASP A 45 -7.89 8.36 7.40
CA ASP A 45 -7.81 6.94 7.13
C ASP A 45 -7.09 6.69 5.80
N ALA A 46 -6.27 5.64 5.77
CA ALA A 46 -5.54 5.23 4.58
C ALA A 46 -5.63 3.72 4.41
N SER A 47 -6.30 3.29 3.35
CA SER A 47 -6.32 1.88 2.93
C SER A 47 -5.21 1.66 1.91
N VAL A 48 -4.17 0.96 2.33
CA VAL A 48 -3.00 0.62 1.52
C VAL A 48 -3.24 -0.71 0.82
N TRP A 49 -3.22 -0.69 -0.49
CA TRP A 49 -3.39 -1.87 -1.34
C TRP A 49 -2.05 -2.37 -1.83
N LEU A 50 -1.70 -3.61 -1.44
CA LEU A 50 -0.49 -4.31 -1.83
C LEU A 50 -0.82 -5.29 -2.96
N PHE A 51 -0.26 -5.08 -4.14
CA PHE A 51 -0.46 -5.94 -5.30
C PHE A 51 0.79 -6.76 -5.59
N TYR A 52 0.69 -8.07 -5.37
CA TYR A 52 1.71 -9.03 -5.80
C TYR A 52 1.58 -9.34 -7.30
N ASP A 53 2.58 -9.95 -7.91
CA ASP A 53 2.54 -10.27 -9.35
C ASP A 53 1.39 -11.22 -9.73
N THR A 54 1.17 -12.27 -8.95
CA THR A 54 0.21 -13.35 -9.20
C THR A 54 -0.60 -13.69 -7.96
N ASP A 55 -1.76 -14.34 -8.16
CA ASP A 55 -2.59 -14.84 -7.07
C ASP A 55 -1.79 -15.82 -6.19
N ALA A 56 -0.99 -16.69 -6.82
CA ALA A 56 -0.16 -17.67 -6.13
C ALA A 56 0.94 -17.03 -5.25
N SER A 57 1.57 -15.96 -5.73
CA SER A 57 2.55 -15.19 -4.94
C SER A 57 1.90 -14.49 -3.76
N ALA A 58 0.72 -13.90 -3.94
CA ALA A 58 -0.03 -13.27 -2.86
C ALA A 58 -0.36 -14.28 -1.75
N GLU A 59 -0.90 -15.44 -2.12
CA GLU A 59 -1.18 -16.52 -1.16
C GLU A 59 0.06 -17.05 -0.45
N LEU A 60 1.16 -17.24 -1.19
CA LEU A 60 2.42 -17.70 -0.62
C LEU A 60 2.99 -16.69 0.37
N CYS A 61 3.02 -15.41 0.02
CA CYS A 61 3.52 -14.34 0.88
C CYS A 61 2.68 -14.20 2.16
N ALA A 62 1.35 -14.30 2.03
CA ALA A 62 0.45 -14.27 3.17
C ALA A 62 0.69 -15.48 4.09
N ARG A 63 0.80 -16.68 3.53
CA ARG A 63 1.01 -17.92 4.30
C ARG A 63 2.38 -17.99 4.98
N THR A 64 3.41 -17.39 4.39
CA THR A 64 4.79 -17.42 4.91
C THR A 64 5.13 -16.26 5.82
N GLY A 65 4.21 -15.31 6.01
CA GLY A 65 4.41 -14.12 6.86
C GLY A 65 5.08 -12.94 6.15
N VAL A 66 5.54 -13.10 4.91
CA VAL A 66 6.16 -12.03 4.12
C VAL A 66 5.22 -10.83 3.95
N THR A 67 3.92 -11.06 3.83
CA THR A 67 2.95 -9.96 3.79
C THR A 67 2.96 -9.13 5.08
N ALA A 68 3.01 -9.78 6.25
CA ALA A 68 3.09 -9.07 7.53
C ALA A 68 4.40 -8.26 7.64
N ASP A 69 5.52 -8.81 7.14
CA ASP A 69 6.80 -8.09 7.10
C ASP A 69 6.72 -6.86 6.19
N VAL A 70 6.04 -6.97 5.04
CA VAL A 70 5.81 -5.84 4.10
C VAL A 70 4.96 -4.76 4.75
N GLU A 71 3.86 -5.14 5.42
CA GLU A 71 3.00 -4.21 6.16
C GLU A 71 3.78 -3.49 7.27
N GLN A 72 4.51 -4.26 8.09
CA GLN A 72 5.34 -3.71 9.17
C GLN A 72 6.42 -2.78 8.62
N LYS A 73 7.06 -3.14 7.50
CA LYS A 73 8.08 -2.28 6.86
C LYS A 73 7.45 -0.98 6.37
N PHE A 74 6.27 -1.01 5.76
CA PHE A 74 5.57 0.22 5.35
C PHE A 74 5.25 1.13 6.52
N MET A 75 4.75 0.56 7.62
CA MET A 75 4.45 1.30 8.85
C MET A 75 5.71 1.92 9.47
N SER A 76 6.83 1.21 9.45
CA SER A 76 8.13 1.73 9.89
C SER A 76 8.56 2.92 9.04
N ILE A 77 8.49 2.79 7.70
CA ILE A 77 8.89 3.89 6.79
C ILE A 77 8.05 5.15 7.08
N LEU A 78 6.73 5.01 7.21
CA LEU A 78 5.86 6.14 7.55
C LEU A 78 6.22 6.76 8.90
N SER A 79 6.42 5.93 9.93
CA SER A 79 6.80 6.41 11.26
C SER A 79 8.14 7.16 11.24
N ASP A 80 9.14 6.62 10.55
CA ASP A 80 10.49 7.17 10.47
C ASP A 80 10.52 8.50 9.67
N ASP A 81 9.64 8.65 8.68
CA ASP A 81 9.44 9.89 7.92
C ASP A 81 8.55 10.92 8.65
N GLY A 82 8.11 10.62 9.87
CA GLY A 82 7.34 11.53 10.72
C GLY A 82 5.85 11.61 10.37
N TYR A 83 5.29 10.57 9.75
CA TYR A 83 3.84 10.46 9.55
C TYR A 83 3.11 10.54 10.91
N PRO A 84 2.08 11.40 11.06
CA PRO A 84 1.40 11.59 12.33
C PRO A 84 0.85 10.28 12.92
N ALA A 85 1.11 10.04 14.20
CA ALA A 85 0.72 8.80 14.88
C ALA A 85 -0.80 8.50 14.84
N GLY A 86 -1.64 9.54 14.84
CA GLY A 86 -3.09 9.38 14.68
C GLY A 86 -3.45 8.79 13.31
N TRP A 87 -2.88 9.33 12.24
CA TRP A 87 -3.08 8.84 10.87
C TRP A 87 -2.46 7.45 10.67
N LEU A 88 -1.33 7.19 11.33
CA LEU A 88 -0.67 5.89 11.31
C LEU A 88 -1.58 4.82 11.92
N ALA A 89 -2.23 5.10 13.06
CA ALA A 89 -3.16 4.16 13.69
C ALA A 89 -4.40 3.85 12.84
N GLU A 90 -4.76 4.75 11.92
CA GLU A 90 -5.88 4.65 10.98
C GLU A 90 -5.45 4.05 9.61
N THR A 91 -4.21 3.59 9.49
CA THR A 91 -3.72 2.93 8.28
C THR A 91 -4.09 1.45 8.29
N SER A 92 -4.76 0.99 7.24
CA SER A 92 -5.15 -0.41 7.05
C SER A 92 -4.56 -0.98 5.75
N PHE A 93 -4.48 -2.30 5.66
CA PHE A 93 -3.90 -2.99 4.51
C PHE A 93 -4.91 -3.91 3.82
N GLN A 94 -4.79 -4.00 2.51
CA GLN A 94 -5.52 -4.90 1.63
C GLN A 94 -4.51 -5.55 0.68
N VAL A 95 -4.69 -6.83 0.37
CA VAL A 95 -3.81 -7.59 -0.51
C VAL A 95 -4.57 -8.08 -1.72
N ASP A 96 -3.94 -7.98 -2.87
CA ASP A 96 -4.42 -8.55 -4.12
C ASP A 96 -3.24 -8.87 -5.07
N SER A 97 -3.53 -9.26 -6.31
CA SER A 97 -2.54 -9.51 -7.34
C SER A 97 -2.76 -8.66 -8.58
N HIS A 98 -1.68 -8.42 -9.33
CA HIS A 98 -1.73 -7.81 -10.64
C HIS A 98 -2.45 -8.72 -11.64
N GLU A 99 -2.19 -10.02 -11.60
CA GLU A 99 -2.92 -11.04 -12.38
C GLU A 99 -4.45 -10.87 -12.24
N ASN A 100 -4.96 -10.71 -11.03
CA ASN A 100 -6.38 -10.49 -10.78
C ASN A 100 -6.87 -9.17 -11.41
N VAL A 101 -6.08 -8.10 -11.32
CA VAL A 101 -6.38 -6.81 -11.95
C VAL A 101 -6.44 -6.94 -13.47
N GLU A 102 -5.51 -7.65 -14.10
CA GLU A 102 -5.52 -7.89 -15.55
C GLU A 102 -6.73 -8.73 -15.96
N ARG A 103 -7.00 -9.81 -15.24
CA ARG A 103 -8.06 -10.79 -15.57
C ARG A 103 -9.46 -10.25 -15.36
N ASN A 104 -9.69 -9.56 -14.23
CA ASN A 104 -11.04 -9.24 -13.74
C ASN A 104 -11.36 -7.74 -13.75
N PHE A 105 -10.38 -6.88 -14.01
CA PHE A 105 -10.54 -5.41 -13.97
C PHE A 105 -9.94 -4.72 -15.19
N GLU A 106 -9.80 -5.44 -16.31
CA GLU A 106 -9.29 -4.91 -17.59
C GLU A 106 -7.89 -4.27 -17.47
N GLY A 107 -7.08 -4.72 -16.50
CA GLY A 107 -5.77 -4.13 -16.19
C GLY A 107 -5.85 -2.77 -15.48
N SER A 108 -7.05 -2.30 -15.15
CA SER A 108 -7.30 -1.00 -14.54
C SER A 108 -7.34 -1.09 -13.01
N TYR A 109 -6.26 -0.63 -12.38
CA TYR A 109 -6.23 -0.43 -10.93
C TYR A 109 -7.29 0.56 -10.44
N PHE A 110 -7.69 1.51 -11.28
CA PHE A 110 -8.79 2.41 -10.96
C PHE A 110 -10.12 1.65 -10.84
N TYR A 111 -10.40 0.69 -11.73
CA TYR A 111 -11.60 -0.15 -11.61
C TYR A 111 -11.51 -1.11 -10.42
N ARG A 112 -10.30 -1.57 -10.08
CA ARG A 112 -10.09 -2.43 -8.91
C ARG A 112 -10.35 -1.74 -7.58
N LEU A 113 -9.97 -0.48 -7.46
CA LEU A 113 -9.99 0.26 -6.20
C LEU A 113 -11.33 0.97 -5.92
N ARG A 114 -12.35 0.71 -6.74
CA ARG A 114 -13.63 1.42 -6.72
C ARG A 114 -14.73 0.67 -5.99
#